data_AF-A0AAV4C700-F1
#
_entry.id   AF-A0AAV4C700-F1
#
_cell.length_a   1.000
_cell.length_b   1.000
_cell.length_c   1.000
_cell.angle_alpha   90.00
_cell.angle_beta   90.00
_cell.angle_gamma   90.00
#
_symmetry.space_group_name_H-M   'P 1'
#
loop_
_entity.id
_entity.type
_entity.pdbx_description
1 polymer ?
#
loop_
_entity_poly.entity_id
_entity_poly.type
_entity_poly.pdbx_seq_one_letter_code
_entity_poly.pdbx_strand_id
1 'polypeptide(L)'
;MKALGKNDIGHAKEIDAKVKNRFRYGWLETTVNLKSKKLSEIEVTLGDSIEKLDLPGKALCSFCNDVISYGGKGKITLVDHVQSAKHIA
;
A
#
# COMPACT_ATOMS: atom_id res chain seq x y z
N MET A 1 -27.56 -7.07 -28.51
CA MET A 1 -26.88 -7.38 -27.23
C MET A 1 -25.58 -8.08 -27.58
N LYS A 2 -24.43 -7.39 -27.56
CA LYS A 2 -23.14 -7.98 -27.95
C LYS A 2 -22.55 -8.71 -26.73
N ALA A 3 -22.39 -10.03 -26.86
CA ALA A 3 -21.69 -10.85 -25.88
C ALA A 3 -20.21 -10.44 -25.84
N LEU A 4 -19.72 -10.00 -24.68
CA LEU A 4 -18.31 -9.75 -24.44
C LEU A 4 -17.60 -11.11 -24.31
N GLY A 5 -16.66 -11.38 -25.21
CA GLY A 5 -15.96 -12.65 -25.32
C GLY A 5 -15.09 -12.96 -24.11
N LYS A 6 -15.08 -14.24 -23.72
CA LYS A 6 -14.29 -14.80 -22.60
C LYS A 6 -12.76 -14.82 -22.85
N ASN A 7 -12.23 -14.03 -23.79
CA ASN A 7 -10.83 -14.11 -24.27
C ASN A 7 -9.91 -13.00 -23.74
N ASP A 8 -10.44 -11.98 -23.06
CA ASP A 8 -9.63 -10.82 -22.61
C ASP A 8 -9.04 -10.96 -21.20
N ILE A 9 -9.46 -11.96 -20.41
CA ILE A 9 -8.99 -12.15 -19.02
C ILE A 9 -7.56 -12.70 -18.96
N GLY A 10 -7.12 -13.43 -19.98
CA GLY A 10 -5.77 -14.04 -20.04
C GLY A 10 -4.66 -12.99 -20.16
N HIS A 11 -4.81 -12.05 -21.09
CA HIS A 11 -3.79 -11.04 -21.40
C HIS A 11 -3.58 -10.02 -20.26
N ALA A 12 -4.62 -9.70 -19.47
CA ALA A 12 -4.48 -8.81 -18.33
C ALA A 12 -3.58 -9.39 -17.22
N LYS A 13 -3.56 -10.71 -17.04
CA LYS A 13 -2.70 -11.38 -16.05
C LYS A 13 -1.22 -11.37 -16.45
N GLU A 14 -0.92 -11.43 -17.75
CA GLU A 14 0.45 -11.54 -18.26
C GLU A 14 1.21 -10.20 -18.24
N ILE A 15 0.52 -9.08 -18.47
CA ILE A 15 1.11 -7.74 -18.39
C ILE A 15 1.55 -7.44 -16.95
N ASP A 16 0.72 -7.84 -15.99
CA ASP A 16 0.93 -7.55 -14.58
C ASP A 16 2.06 -8.39 -13.95
N ALA A 17 2.28 -9.61 -14.45
CA ALA A 17 3.34 -10.51 -13.99
C ALA A 17 4.78 -9.94 -14.16
N LYS A 18 4.98 -8.97 -15.05
CA LYS A 18 6.28 -8.32 -15.28
C LYS A 18 6.52 -7.11 -14.38
N VAL A 19 5.50 -6.63 -13.66
CA VAL A 19 5.62 -5.44 -12.80
C VAL A 19 6.31 -5.82 -11.50
N LYS A 20 7.61 -5.51 -11.40
CA LYS A 20 8.35 -5.62 -10.14
C LYS A 20 7.74 -4.67 -9.10
N ASN A 21 7.71 -5.09 -7.84
CA ASN A 21 7.22 -4.29 -6.71
C ASN A 21 5.75 -3.87 -6.86
N ARG A 22 4.88 -4.79 -7.29
CA ARG A 22 3.44 -4.55 -7.40
C ARG A 22 2.83 -4.17 -6.05
N PHE A 23 2.02 -3.11 -6.05
CA PHE A 23 1.18 -2.75 -4.91
C PHE A 23 0.02 -3.75 -4.77
N ARG A 24 -0.24 -4.25 -3.57
CA ARG A 24 -1.42 -5.10 -3.32
C ARG A 24 -2.44 -4.31 -2.52
N TYR A 25 -3.65 -4.17 -3.04
CA TYR A 25 -4.73 -3.44 -2.36
C TYR A 25 -5.07 -4.04 -0.99
N GLY A 26 -4.97 -5.36 -0.81
CA GLY A 26 -5.13 -6.00 0.50
C GLY A 26 -4.07 -5.62 1.54
N TRP A 27 -3.03 -4.85 1.17
CA TRP A 27 -2.17 -4.22 2.16
C TRP A 27 -2.88 -3.08 2.89
N LEU A 28 -3.81 -2.38 2.24
CA LEU A 28 -4.54 -1.28 2.85
C LEU A 28 -5.41 -1.75 4.02
N GLU A 29 -5.90 -2.98 3.99
CA GLU A 29 -6.66 -3.61 5.08
C GLU A 29 -5.79 -4.06 6.26
N THR A 30 -4.46 -3.89 6.18
CA THR A 30 -3.58 -4.26 7.29
C THR A 30 -3.69 -3.25 8.40
N THR A 31 -4.09 -3.77 9.55
CA THR A 31 -4.11 -3.04 10.81
C THR A 31 -2.76 -3.12 11.52
N VAL A 32 -2.31 -2.01 12.08
CA VAL A 32 -1.07 -1.92 12.86
C VAL A 32 -1.34 -1.20 14.17
N ASN A 33 -0.65 -1.65 15.22
CA ASN A 33 -0.71 -1.00 16.52
C ASN A 33 0.43 0.02 16.61
N LEU A 34 0.06 1.28 16.79
CA LEU A 34 0.99 2.37 17.06
C LEU A 34 1.21 2.44 18.56
N LYS A 35 2.46 2.24 18.96
CA LYS A 35 2.89 2.38 20.35
C LYS A 35 3.95 3.45 20.43
N SER A 36 3.63 4.55 21.11
CA SER A 36 4.60 5.59 21.45
C SER A 36 4.67 5.74 22.96
N LYS A 37 5.81 6.17 23.50
CA LYS A 37 5.96 6.44 24.95
C LYS A 37 4.96 7.49 25.47
N LYS A 38 4.36 8.28 24.58
CA LYS A 38 3.43 9.38 24.88
C LYS A 38 1.97 9.10 24.53
N LEU A 39 1.67 8.00 23.83
CA LEU A 39 0.32 7.66 23.38
C LEU A 39 -0.09 6.30 23.93
N SER A 40 -1.36 6.18 24.30
CA SER A 40 -2.03 4.88 24.48
C SER A 40 -1.83 4.03 23.22
N GLU A 41 -1.94 2.71 23.31
CA GLU A 41 -1.93 1.86 22.12
C GLU A 41 -3.09 2.27 21.21
N ILE A 42 -2.79 2.71 19.98
CA ILE A 42 -3.79 3.10 18.99
C ILE A 42 -3.69 2.13 17.83
N GLU A 43 -4.83 1.58 17.45
CA GLU A 43 -4.96 0.74 16.27
C GLU A 43 -5.25 1.63 15.05
N VAL A 44 -4.44 1.51 14.00
CA VAL A 44 -4.64 2.23 12.73
C VAL A 44 -4.54 1.27 11.55
N THR A 45 -5.27 1.55 10.48
CA THR A 45 -5.23 0.75 9.26
C THR A 45 -4.35 1.44 8.23
N LEU A 46 -3.55 0.68 7.45
CA LEU A 46 -2.71 1.29 6.42
C LEU A 46 -3.53 2.14 5.44
N GLY A 47 -4.75 1.72 5.11
CA GLY A 47 -5.68 2.46 4.27
C GLY A 47 -6.13 3.82 4.80
N ASP A 48 -5.96 4.12 6.10
CA ASP A 48 -6.30 5.44 6.65
C ASP A 48 -5.36 6.54 6.12
N SER A 49 -4.12 6.19 5.78
CA SER A 49 -3.10 7.17 5.40
C SER A 49 -2.33 6.80 4.14
N ILE A 50 -2.36 5.55 3.68
CA ILE A 50 -1.59 5.08 2.54
C ILE A 50 -2.47 4.98 1.30
N GLU A 51 -2.05 5.64 0.23
CA GLU A 51 -2.70 5.63 -1.06
C GLU A 51 -1.80 5.02 -2.13
N LYS A 52 -2.39 4.23 -3.03
CA LYS A 52 -1.66 3.68 -4.17
C LYS A 52 -1.36 4.81 -5.17
N LEU A 53 -0.10 4.93 -5.60
CA LEU A 53 0.28 5.76 -6.74
C LEU A 53 0.24 4.97 -8.06
N ASP A 54 0.17 5.69 -9.18
CA ASP A 54 0.36 5.11 -10.52
C ASP A 54 1.85 4.88 -10.84
N LEU A 55 2.62 4.48 -9.84
CA LEU A 55 4.05 4.18 -9.96
C LEU A 55 4.36 2.88 -9.21
N PRO A 56 4.99 1.88 -9.85
CA PRO A 56 5.35 0.64 -9.18
C PRO A 56 6.41 0.91 -8.11
N GLY A 57 6.31 0.21 -6.98
CA GLY A 57 7.24 0.36 -5.87
C GLY A 57 7.03 1.63 -5.02
N LYS A 58 6.00 2.44 -5.30
CA LYS A 58 5.73 3.69 -4.59
C LYS A 58 4.29 3.79 -4.10
N ALA A 59 4.10 4.40 -2.95
CA ALA A 59 2.81 4.75 -2.37
C ALA A 59 2.89 6.18 -1.80
N LEU A 60 1.76 6.85 -1.67
CA LEU A 60 1.67 8.14 -1.00
C LEU A 60 1.20 7.91 0.43
N CYS A 61 1.81 8.59 1.39
CA CYS A 61 1.18 8.80 2.69
C CYS A 61 0.52 10.17 2.69
N SER A 62 -0.81 10.21 2.73
CA SER A 62 -1.60 11.45 2.75
C SER A 62 -1.40 12.22 4.06
N PHE A 63 -1.25 11.51 5.18
CA PHE A 63 -0.98 12.11 6.48
C PHE A 63 0.39 12.82 6.52
N CYS A 64 1.44 12.16 6.06
CA CYS A 64 2.79 12.73 5.99
C CYS A 64 3.00 13.66 4.79
N ASN A 65 2.06 13.68 3.84
CA ASN A 65 2.19 14.26 2.51
C ASN A 65 3.53 13.88 1.82
N ASP A 66 3.89 12.59 1.88
CA ASP A 66 5.21 12.06 1.52
C ASP A 66 5.11 10.79 0.67
N VAL A 67 6.03 10.61 -0.28
CA VAL A 67 6.05 9.44 -1.17
C VAL A 67 6.95 8.34 -0.61
N ILE A 68 6.34 7.24 -0.20
CA ILE A 68 7.02 6.06 0.33
C ILE A 68 7.46 5.16 -0.82
N SER A 69 8.77 4.88 -0.88
CA SER A 69 9.33 3.88 -1.79
C SER A 69 9.45 2.53 -1.08
N TYR A 70 8.49 1.63 -1.31
CA TYR A 70 8.46 0.32 -0.65
C TYR A 70 9.30 -0.76 -1.33
N GLY A 71 9.66 -0.56 -2.61
CA GLY A 71 10.58 -1.44 -3.35
C GLY A 71 10.30 -2.94 -3.17
N GLY A 72 11.36 -3.73 -2.95
CA GLY A 72 11.25 -5.18 -2.75
C GLY A 72 10.73 -5.60 -1.37
N LYS A 73 10.73 -4.68 -0.38
CA LYS A 73 10.23 -4.96 0.99
C LYS A 73 8.70 -4.88 1.07
N GLY A 74 8.04 -4.22 0.11
CA GLY A 74 6.59 -4.21 -0.02
C GLY A 74 5.91 -3.66 1.22
N LYS A 75 4.87 -4.38 1.68
CA LYS A 75 4.07 -4.02 2.86
C LYS A 75 4.89 -3.65 4.09
N ILE A 76 6.04 -4.31 4.33
CA ILE A 76 6.86 -4.08 5.52
C ILE A 76 7.30 -2.61 5.59
N THR A 77 7.67 -2.00 4.47
CA THR A 77 8.06 -0.57 4.45
C THR A 77 6.89 0.36 4.73
N LEU A 78 5.68 -0.02 4.32
CA LEU A 78 4.48 0.77 4.62
C LEU A 78 4.16 0.72 6.13
N VAL A 79 4.27 -0.47 6.73
CA VAL A 79 4.10 -0.67 8.18
C VAL A 79 5.16 0.11 8.98
N ASP A 80 6.43 -0.01 8.58
CA ASP A 80 7.53 0.73 9.22
C ASP A 80 7.33 2.24 9.14
N HIS A 81 6.85 2.74 7.99
CA HIS A 81 6.54 4.16 7.83
C HIS A 81 5.48 4.64 8.81
N VAL A 82 4.34 3.95 8.91
CA VAL A 82 3.26 4.37 9.82
C VAL A 82 3.63 4.23 11.30
N GLN A 83 4.54 3.32 11.62
CA GLN A 83 5.11 3.18 12.97
C GLN A 83 6.26 4.17 13.25
N SER A 84 6.72 4.90 12.25
CA SER A 84 7.81 5.85 12.40
C SER A 84 7.37 7.07 13.20
N ALA A 85 8.29 7.64 13.97
CA ALA A 85 8.05 8.86 14.73
C ALA A 85 7.58 10.01 13.83
N LYS A 86 8.02 10.10 12.57
CA LYS A 86 7.56 11.12 11.61
C LYS A 86 6.05 11.04 11.34
N HIS A 87 5.49 9.84 11.37
CA HIS A 87 4.06 9.60 11.13
C HIS A 87 3.23 9.71 12.41
N ILE A 88 3.83 9.45 13.57
CA ILE A 88 3.12 9.48 14.86
C ILE A 88 3.14 10.89 15.49
N ALA A 89 4.14 11.72 15.14
CA ALA A 89 4.40 13.03 15.78
C ALA A 89 3.43 14.13 15.37
#